data_AF-T1A547-F1
#
_entry.id   AF-T1A547-F1
#
_cell.length_a   1.000
_cell.length_b   1.000
_cell.length_c   1.000
_cell.angle_alpha   90.00
_cell.angle_beta   90.00
_cell.angle_gamma   90.00
#
_symmetry.space_group_name_H-M   'P 1'
#
loop_
_entity.id
_entity.type
_entity.pdbx_description
1 polymer ?
#
loop_
_entity_poly.entity_id
_entity_poly.type
_entity_poly.pdbx_seq_one_letter_code
_entity_poly.pdbx_strand_id
1 'polypeptide(L)'
;MDLFSDQGSMYDSNTQPSAGDPVTVRLRTGHGNVTSVNIKYYDTADDTFHYVPMTIVSTDPTGRFDYWQGTIGRGAREYYRFQISNGAATVWYNVS
;
A
#
# COMPACT_ATOMS: atom_id res chain seq x y z
N MET A 1 -7.27 -16.61 2.84
CA MET A 1 -6.81 -15.23 2.65
C MET A 1 -5.65 -15.30 1.67
N ASP A 2 -5.89 -14.98 0.40
CA ASP A 2 -4.80 -14.82 -0.56
C ASP A 2 -4.36 -13.35 -0.53
N LEU A 3 -3.23 -13.11 0.15
CA LEU A 3 -2.58 -11.81 0.29
C LEU A 3 -1.26 -11.89 -0.46
N PHE A 4 -1.05 -11.01 -1.43
CA PHE A 4 0.18 -10.98 -2.23
C PHE A 4 0.55 -9.53 -2.57
N SER A 5 1.79 -9.15 -2.26
CA SER A 5 2.45 -7.96 -2.80
C SER A 5 3.93 -8.30 -2.98
N ASP A 6 4.49 -8.07 -4.16
CA ASP A 6 5.93 -8.14 -4.41
C ASP A 6 6.46 -6.75 -4.82
N GLN A 7 7.78 -6.58 -4.82
CA GLN A 7 8.47 -5.39 -5.36
C GLN A 7 8.73 -5.50 -6.87
N GLY A 8 7.97 -6.32 -7.58
CA GLY A 8 8.04 -6.41 -9.04
C GLY A 8 7.58 -5.10 -9.67
N SER A 9 8.06 -4.80 -10.88
CA SER A 9 7.76 -3.57 -11.65
C SER A 9 6.27 -3.28 -11.90
N MET A 10 5.40 -4.22 -11.54
CA MET A 10 3.94 -4.12 -11.52
C MET A 10 3.38 -3.41 -10.27
N TYR A 11 4.15 -3.37 -9.16
CA TYR A 11 3.73 -2.96 -7.82
C TYR A 11 4.66 -1.92 -7.18
N ASP A 12 5.88 -1.79 -7.70
CA ASP A 12 6.83 -0.75 -7.33
C ASP A 12 7.37 -0.06 -8.59
N SER A 13 6.92 1.17 -8.84
CA SER A 13 7.41 1.96 -9.97
C SER A 13 8.80 2.55 -9.73
N ASN A 14 9.36 2.40 -8.53
CA ASN A 14 10.63 2.98 -8.17
C ASN A 14 11.25 2.25 -6.96
N THR A 15 11.93 1.13 -7.21
CA THR A 15 12.64 0.35 -6.17
C THR A 15 13.77 1.14 -5.47
N GLN A 16 14.03 2.39 -5.89
CA GLN A 16 14.92 3.32 -5.20
C GLN A 16 14.52 4.78 -5.49
N PRO A 17 13.50 5.33 -4.81
CA PRO A 17 13.03 6.69 -5.08
C PRO A 17 13.99 7.75 -4.52
N SER A 18 14.32 8.73 -5.37
CA SER A 18 15.07 9.93 -5.00
C SER A 18 14.29 10.84 -4.03
N ALA A 19 15.02 11.68 -3.29
CA ALA A 19 14.46 12.59 -2.29
C ALA A 19 13.35 13.50 -2.84
N GLY A 20 12.09 13.29 -2.44
CA GLY A 20 11.05 14.31 -2.54
C GLY A 20 10.08 14.20 -3.72
N ASP A 21 10.02 13.05 -4.39
CA ASP A 21 8.95 12.77 -5.34
C ASP A 21 7.84 11.97 -4.68
N PRO A 22 6.55 12.22 -5.00
CA PRO A 22 5.45 11.43 -4.48
C PRO A 22 5.56 9.99 -4.97
N VAL A 23 5.36 9.02 -4.07
CA VAL A 23 5.43 7.60 -4.39
C VAL A 23 4.01 7.04 -4.42
N THR A 24 3.57 6.53 -5.57
CA THR A 24 2.28 5.85 -5.69
C THR A 24 2.50 4.36 -5.65
N VAL A 25 1.86 3.69 -4.69
CA VAL A 25 2.00 2.25 -4.47
C VAL A 25 0.68 1.55 -4.69
N ARG A 26 0.73 0.26 -5.08
CA ARG A 26 -0.45 -0.57 -5.32
C ARG A 26 -0.40 -1.85 -4.49
N LEU A 27 -1.57 -2.27 -4.02
CA LEU A 27 -1.75 -3.53 -3.30
C LEU A 27 -2.87 -4.34 -3.97
N ARG A 28 -2.64 -5.63 -4.20
CA ARG A 28 -3.67 -6.56 -4.67
C ARG A 28 -4.29 -7.30 -3.50
N THR A 29 -5.62 -7.38 -3.46
CA THR A 29 -6.38 -8.18 -2.50
C THR A 29 -7.37 -9.08 -3.22
N GLY A 30 -7.90 -10.12 -2.57
CA GLY A 30 -9.07 -10.81 -3.10
C GLY A 30 -10.28 -9.85 -3.19
N HIS A 31 -11.06 -9.96 -4.27
CA HIS A 31 -12.19 -9.08 -4.53
C HIS A 31 -13.21 -9.12 -3.37
N GLY A 32 -13.58 -7.96 -2.84
CA GLY A 32 -14.57 -7.83 -1.76
C GLY A 32 -14.14 -8.40 -0.39
N ASN A 33 -12.90 -8.89 -0.24
CA ASN A 33 -12.40 -9.50 0.99
C ASN A 33 -11.70 -8.53 1.95
N VAL A 34 -11.61 -7.25 1.59
CA VAL A 34 -10.94 -6.21 2.36
C VAL A 34 -11.84 -4.99 2.40
N THR A 35 -12.02 -4.43 3.59
CA THR A 35 -12.88 -3.26 3.81
C THR A 35 -12.10 -1.95 3.76
N SER A 36 -10.82 -1.98 4.14
CA SER A 36 -9.95 -0.81 4.06
C SER A 36 -8.48 -1.20 4.00
N VAL A 37 -7.69 -0.40 3.30
CA VAL A 37 -6.23 -0.48 3.29
C VAL A 37 -5.65 0.90 3.60
N ASN A 38 -4.68 0.95 4.51
CA ASN A 38 -3.87 2.15 4.74
C ASN A 38 -2.39 1.85 4.48
N ILE A 39 -1.69 2.80 3.90
CA ILE A 39 -0.24 2.84 3.92
C ILE A 39 0.16 3.49 5.24
N LYS A 40 0.94 2.80 6.06
CA LYS A 40 1.59 3.38 7.24
C LYS A 40 3.05 3.62 6.91
N TYR A 41 3.54 4.84 7.08
CA TYR A 41 4.95 5.17 6.89
C TYR A 41 5.50 6.00 8.04
N TYR A 42 6.80 5.91 8.29
CA TYR A 42 7.51 6.81 9.20
C TYR A 42 8.08 7.99 8.42
N ASP A 43 7.86 9.21 8.90
CA ASP A 43 8.46 10.42 8.34
C ASP A 43 9.55 10.93 9.29
N THR A 44 10.78 11.00 8.79
CA THR A 44 11.94 11.50 9.54
C THR A 44 11.97 13.02 9.65
N ALA A 45 11.12 13.74 8.90
CA ALA A 45 11.03 15.20 8.98
C ALA A 45 10.30 15.66 10.25
N ASP A 46 9.33 14.86 10.74
CA ASP A 46 8.54 15.16 11.94
C ASP A 46 8.55 14.04 12.98
N ASP A 47 9.41 13.04 12.80
CA ASP A 47 9.60 11.87 13.67
C ASP A 47 8.31 11.13 14.04
N THR A 48 7.35 11.06 13.11
CA THR A 48 6.01 10.52 13.38
C THR A 48 5.56 9.49 12.34
N PHE A 49 4.67 8.59 12.75
CA PHE A 49 3.97 7.68 11.83
C PHE A 49 2.73 8.34 11.23
N HIS A 50 2.65 8.27 9.91
CA HIS A 50 1.52 8.76 9.12
C HIS A 50 0.76 7.60 8.48
N TYR A 51 -0.52 7.83 8.22
CA TYR A 51 -1.40 6.87 7.55
C TYR A 51 -2.04 7.51 6.33
N VAL A 52 -1.96 6.84 5.18
CA VAL A 52 -2.61 7.26 3.94
C VAL A 52 -3.65 6.21 3.57
N PRO A 53 -4.95 6.56 3.53
CA PRO A 53 -5.98 5.64 3.07
C PRO A 53 -5.79 5.37 1.57
N MET A 54 -5.94 4.11 1.19
CA MET A 54 -5.93 3.68 -0.21
C MET A 54 -7.36 3.50 -0.72
N THR A 55 -7.53 3.61 -2.04
CA THR A 55 -8.80 3.36 -2.73
C THR A 55 -8.65 2.29 -3.79
N ILE A 56 -9.72 1.54 -4.07
CA ILE A 56 -9.75 0.60 -5.19
C ILE A 56 -9.71 1.41 -6.50
N VAL A 57 -8.76 1.10 -7.37
CA VAL A 57 -8.65 1.73 -8.71
C VAL A 57 -9.10 0.80 -9.82
N SER A 58 -9.07 -0.51 -9.59
CA SER A 58 -9.60 -1.49 -10.53
C SER A 58 -9.87 -2.84 -9.86
N THR A 59 -10.74 -3.61 -10.47
CA THR A 59 -10.88 -5.05 -10.24
C THR A 59 -10.38 -5.76 -11.50
N ASP A 60 -9.64 -6.85 -11.35
CA ASP A 60 -9.08 -7.58 -12.49
C ASP A 60 -10.20 -8.15 -13.39
N PRO A 61 -9.92 -8.46 -14.68
CA PRO A 61 -10.93 -8.97 -15.61
C PRO A 61 -11.58 -10.29 -15.17
N THR A 62 -10.92 -11.08 -14.32
CA THR A 62 -11.50 -12.33 -13.79
C THR A 62 -12.45 -12.09 -12.61
N GLY A 63 -12.52 -10.86 -12.08
CA GLY A 63 -13.36 -10.50 -10.93
C GLY A 63 -12.86 -11.08 -9.60
N ARG A 64 -11.61 -11.53 -9.54
CA ARG A 64 -11.04 -12.24 -8.39
C ARG A 64 -10.23 -11.33 -7.49
N PHE A 65 -9.70 -10.23 -8.02
CA PHE A 65 -8.78 -9.38 -7.31
C PHE A 65 -9.12 -7.90 -7.44
N ASP A 66 -9.02 -7.17 -6.32
CA ASP A 66 -9.05 -5.71 -6.27
C ASP A 66 -7.63 -5.16 -6.20
N TYR A 67 -7.39 -4.06 -6.93
CA TYR A 67 -6.16 -3.29 -6.86
C TYR A 67 -6.42 -1.98 -6.14
N TRP A 68 -5.79 -1.83 -4.98
CA TRP A 68 -5.81 -0.63 -4.17
C TRP A 68 -4.64 0.27 -4.56
N GLN A 69 -4.84 1.59 -4.52
CA GLN A 69 -3.79 2.58 -4.77
C GLN A 69 -3.80 3.68 -3.69
N GLY A 70 -2.61 4.12 -3.30
CA GLY A 70 -2.42 5.29 -2.45
C GLY A 70 -1.11 6.00 -2.82
N THR A 71 -1.04 7.28 -2.51
CA THR A 71 0.13 8.12 -2.81
C THR A 71 0.70 8.66 -1.52
N ILE A 72 1.95 8.30 -1.25
CA ILE A 72 2.74 8.89 -0.17
C ILE A 72 3.36 10.18 -0.68
N GLY A 73 3.27 11.24 0.12
CA GLY A 73 3.86 12.54 -0.20
C GLY A 73 5.39 12.54 -0.09
N ARG A 74 5.96 13.72 0.14
CA ARG A 74 7.40 13.87 0.41
C ARG A 74 7.75 13.33 1.81
N GLY A 75 8.95 12.78 1.98
CA GLY A 75 9.55 12.53 3.30
C GLY A 75 9.52 11.08 3.80
N ALA A 76 8.68 10.22 3.23
CA ALA A 76 8.48 8.85 3.68
C ALA A 76 9.51 7.87 3.11
N ARG A 77 10.76 7.99 3.56
CA ARG A 77 11.86 7.57 2.69
C ARG A 77 12.12 6.07 2.60
N GLU A 78 11.85 5.24 3.61
CA GLU A 78 12.38 3.87 3.56
C GLU A 78 11.53 2.79 4.23
N TYR A 79 10.45 3.13 4.93
CA TYR A 79 9.72 2.16 5.74
C TYR A 79 8.21 2.43 5.71
N TYR A 80 7.56 1.99 4.64
CA TYR A 80 6.10 1.89 4.62
C TYR A 80 5.64 0.44 4.72
N ARG A 81 4.47 0.23 5.29
CA ARG A 81 3.79 -1.06 5.38
C ARG A 81 2.30 -0.89 5.18
N PHE A 82 1.62 -1.92 4.71
CA PHE A 82 0.18 -1.88 4.55
C PHE A 82 -0.51 -2.39 5.81
N GLN A 83 -1.44 -1.59 6.32
CA GLN A 83 -2.45 -2.04 7.26
C GLN A 83 -3.68 -2.45 6.46
N ILE A 84 -4.05 -3.72 6.53
CA ILE A 84 -5.16 -4.30 5.78
C ILE A 84 -6.22 -4.73 6.78
N SER A 85 -7.45 -4.25 6.62
CA SER A 85 -8.56 -4.60 7.49
C SER A 85 -9.70 -5.26 6.72
N ASN A 86 -10.29 -6.29 7.32
CA ASN A 86 -11.56 -6.88 6.90
C ASN A 86 -12.46 -7.01 8.13
N GLY A 87 -13.38 -6.05 8.31
CA GLY A 87 -14.22 -5.98 9.50
C GLY A 87 -13.36 -5.84 10.77
N ALA A 88 -13.47 -6.79 11.70
CA ALA A 88 -12.73 -6.78 12.97
C ALA A 88 -11.29 -7.34 12.86
N ALA A 89 -10.90 -7.93 11.73
CA ALA A 89 -9.57 -8.50 11.55
C ALA A 89 -8.62 -7.47 10.90
N THR A 90 -7.46 -7.24 11.51
CA THR A 90 -6.37 -6.42 10.94
C THR A 90 -5.12 -7.27 10.75
N VAL A 91 -4.55 -7.22 9.56
CA VAL A 91 -3.27 -7.85 9.21
C VAL A 91 -2.29 -6.77 8.78
N TRP A 92 -1.02 -6.93 9.14
CA TRP A 92 0.07 -6.06 8.70
C TRP A 92 0.89 -6.78 7.63
N TYR A 93 1.11 -6.11 6.50
CA TYR A 93 1.98 -6.60 5.43
C TYR A 93 3.17 -5.65 5.27
N ASN A 94 4.37 -6.16 5.52
CA ASN A 94 5.61 -5.40 5.32
C ASN A 94 6.16 -5.69 3.93
N VAL A 95 6.60 -4.66 3.23
CA VAL A 95 7.41 -4.79 2.02
C VAL A 95 8.85 -4.57 2.48
N SER A 96 9.68 -5.61 2.43
CA SER A 96 11.13 -5.52 2.68
C SER A 96 11.85 -5.24 1.37
#